data_AF-A0A165LM87-F1
#
_entry.id   AF-A0A165LM87-F1
#
_cell.length_a   1.000
_cell.length_b   1.000
_cell.length_c   1.000
_cell.angle_alpha   90.00
_cell.angle_beta   90.00
_cell.angle_gamma   90.00
#
_symmetry.space_group_name_H-M   'P 1'
#
loop_
_entity.id
_entity.type
_entity.pdbx_description
1 polymer ?
#
loop_
_entity_poly.entity_id
_entity_poly.type
_entity_poly.pdbx_seq_one_letter_code
_entity_poly.pdbx_strand_id
1 'polypeptide(L)'
;MSGTKKDWTTPADIREQVQRLWDRGTLLNALVDDRSLFPLRLTHSRPDSREISDRFIEVRDWIARLKAAEGPYRIVSRTLNHRVHGSDSIPYEIWIDSADNALGLIGKRRAAAAFVDMIELTRRFEPALLPWISKRPLRALELATVWPLMLNIVEWLRQHPRPAVYLRQIDIAGVHTKFIERHRGVLSELFDLTLPKSSIDEHATGTTNFCRRYGFRDKALRVRFRILDSAYSILPYCTDQEITLTHTDFARLHLPVETVFVTENEINFLVLPPIPRAMVIFGAGYGFSNLAVVNWLQDKKLYYWGDIDTHGFAILNQFRQYFPTATSFLMDRETLLAHRQYWEREPCPETTALRRLTDPEQSLFNDLRQNNLGEQIRLEQEKIGYSMLLDALRKDPALSASS
;
A
#
# COMPACT_ATOMS: atom_id res chain seq x y z
N MET A 1 34.23 8.47 -29.35
CA MET A 1 32.94 7.88 -29.73
C MET A 1 33.21 6.64 -30.56
N SER A 2 33.29 5.47 -29.91
CA SER A 2 33.46 4.17 -30.57
C SER A 2 32.10 3.48 -30.53
N GLY A 3 31.42 3.43 -31.67
CA GLY A 3 30.18 2.67 -31.81
C GLY A 3 30.52 1.19 -31.64
N THR A 4 29.93 0.55 -30.64
CA THR A 4 29.98 -0.89 -30.41
C THR A 4 29.62 -1.62 -31.72
N LYS A 5 30.59 -2.33 -32.29
CA LYS A 5 30.39 -3.22 -33.43
C LYS A 5 29.30 -4.22 -33.08
N LYS A 6 28.29 -4.34 -33.94
CA LYS A 6 27.15 -5.25 -33.73
C LYS A 6 27.60 -6.66 -34.12
N ASP A 7 27.82 -7.53 -33.13
CA ASP A 7 28.19 -8.93 -33.36
C ASP A 7 27.09 -9.69 -34.16
N TRP A 8 27.49 -10.73 -34.90
CA TRP A 8 26.57 -11.59 -35.65
C TRP A 8 25.68 -12.40 -34.71
N THR A 9 24.43 -12.65 -35.10
CA THR A 9 23.46 -13.35 -34.26
C THR A 9 23.92 -14.74 -33.86
N THR A 10 24.03 -14.98 -32.57
CA THR A 10 24.38 -16.27 -31.97
C THR A 10 23.14 -17.02 -31.49
N PRO A 11 23.24 -18.33 -31.17
CA PRO A 11 22.15 -19.06 -30.51
C PRO A 11 21.69 -18.42 -29.19
N ALA A 12 22.61 -17.76 -28.47
CA ALA A 12 22.28 -17.03 -27.25
C ALA A 12 21.38 -15.81 -27.55
N ASP A 13 21.67 -15.06 -28.62
CA ASP A 13 20.84 -13.92 -29.05
C ASP A 13 19.45 -14.36 -29.52
N ILE A 14 19.33 -15.52 -30.16
CA ILE A 14 18.03 -16.13 -30.53
C ILE A 14 17.23 -16.42 -29.26
N ARG A 15 17.85 -17.12 -28.28
CA ARG A 15 17.21 -17.41 -27.00
C ARG A 15 16.82 -16.13 -26.27
N GLU A 16 17.67 -15.11 -26.27
CA GLU A 16 17.39 -13.82 -25.61
C GLU A 16 16.24 -13.08 -26.27
N GLN A 17 16.15 -13.07 -27.61
CA GLN A 17 15.00 -12.50 -28.32
C GLN A 17 13.68 -13.14 -27.89
N VAL A 18 13.65 -14.47 -27.79
CA VAL A 18 12.46 -15.20 -27.32
C VAL A 18 12.18 -14.96 -25.84
N GLN A 19 13.22 -14.87 -25.02
CA GLN A 19 13.10 -14.53 -23.60
C GLN A 19 12.47 -13.14 -23.42
N ARG A 20 12.87 -12.14 -24.23
CA ARG A 20 12.25 -10.80 -24.21
C ARG A 20 10.77 -10.84 -24.60
N LEU A 21 10.35 -11.73 -25.50
CA LEU A 21 8.93 -11.90 -25.85
C LEU A 21 8.13 -12.53 -24.69
N TRP A 22 8.74 -13.43 -23.93
CA TRP A 22 8.17 -13.95 -22.68
C TRP A 22 8.05 -12.84 -21.63
N ASP A 23 9.13 -12.09 -21.39
CA ASP A 23 9.20 -11.05 -20.35
C ASP A 23 8.29 -9.84 -20.64
N ARG A 24 7.89 -9.65 -21.89
CA ARG A 24 6.85 -8.68 -22.29
C ARG A 24 5.43 -9.25 -22.23
N GLY A 25 5.27 -10.54 -21.94
CA GLY A 25 4.00 -11.24 -21.92
C GLY A 25 3.43 -11.59 -23.30
N THR A 26 4.15 -11.32 -24.39
CA THR A 26 3.67 -11.56 -25.77
C THR A 26 3.43 -13.05 -26.02
N LEU A 27 4.35 -13.92 -25.59
CA LEU A 27 4.18 -15.37 -25.73
C LEU A 27 2.99 -15.91 -24.94
N LEU A 28 2.75 -15.38 -23.74
CA LEU A 28 1.62 -15.79 -22.90
C LEU A 28 0.28 -15.26 -23.44
N ASN A 29 0.25 -14.00 -23.90
CA ASN A 29 -0.96 -13.41 -24.49
C ASN A 29 -1.44 -14.20 -25.73
N ALA A 30 -0.51 -14.67 -26.56
CA ALA A 30 -0.82 -15.52 -27.71
C ALA A 30 -1.57 -16.81 -27.33
N LEU A 31 -1.35 -17.34 -26.12
CA LEU A 31 -2.04 -18.54 -25.61
C LEU A 31 -3.50 -18.27 -25.17
N VAL A 32 -3.89 -17.01 -24.94
CA VAL A 32 -5.24 -16.67 -24.45
C VAL A 32 -6.27 -16.66 -25.58
N ASP A 33 -5.92 -15.99 -26.68
CA ASP A 33 -6.83 -15.70 -27.81
C ASP A 33 -6.57 -16.59 -29.04
N ASP A 34 -5.69 -17.60 -28.94
CA ASP A 34 -5.20 -18.43 -30.07
C ASP A 34 -4.73 -17.58 -31.27
N ARG A 35 -4.20 -16.38 -30.99
CA ARG A 35 -3.67 -15.50 -32.04
C ARG A 35 -2.41 -16.15 -32.59
N SER A 36 -2.40 -16.37 -33.90
CA SER A 36 -1.25 -16.95 -34.61
C SER A 36 -0.05 -15.99 -34.56
N LEU A 37 0.76 -16.09 -33.52
CA LEU A 37 2.08 -15.44 -33.43
C LEU A 37 3.12 -16.18 -34.28
N PHE A 38 2.86 -17.46 -34.55
CA PHE A 38 3.74 -18.35 -35.28
C PHE A 38 3.23 -18.59 -36.71
N PRO A 39 4.12 -18.80 -37.71
CA PRO A 39 5.57 -18.82 -37.60
C PRO A 39 6.16 -17.41 -37.36
N LEU A 40 7.09 -17.32 -36.41
CA LEU A 40 7.69 -16.07 -35.95
C LEU A 40 9.09 -15.89 -36.56
N ARG A 41 9.29 -14.81 -37.32
CA ARG A 41 10.61 -14.42 -37.81
C ARG A 41 11.40 -13.67 -36.74
N LEU A 42 12.63 -14.08 -36.50
CA LEU A 42 13.53 -13.39 -35.57
C LEU A 42 14.45 -12.40 -36.27
N THR A 43 14.97 -11.45 -35.50
CA THR A 43 16.01 -10.54 -35.99
C THR A 43 17.31 -11.33 -36.13
N HIS A 44 17.94 -11.22 -37.30
CA HIS A 44 19.15 -11.95 -37.64
C HIS A 44 20.20 -10.99 -38.21
N SER A 45 21.22 -10.70 -37.41
CA SER A 45 22.43 -9.98 -37.82
C SER A 45 23.40 -10.99 -38.44
N ARG A 46 23.89 -10.69 -39.64
CA ARG A 46 24.72 -11.60 -40.44
C ARG A 46 25.97 -10.87 -40.96
N PRO A 47 27.03 -11.62 -41.29
CA PRO A 47 28.21 -11.07 -41.94
C PRO A 47 27.86 -10.33 -43.24
N ASP A 48 28.51 -9.19 -43.48
CA ASP A 48 28.48 -8.55 -44.80
C ASP A 48 29.48 -9.19 -45.79
N SER A 49 29.42 -8.79 -47.06
CA SER A 49 30.28 -9.39 -48.10
C SER A 49 31.79 -9.22 -47.87
N ARG A 50 32.23 -8.19 -47.13
CA ARG A 50 33.64 -7.99 -46.79
C ARG A 50 34.05 -8.88 -45.63
N GLU A 51 33.20 -8.95 -44.60
CA GLU A 51 33.41 -9.81 -43.44
C GLU A 51 33.48 -11.30 -43.80
N ILE A 52 32.72 -11.73 -44.80
CA ILE A 52 32.77 -13.12 -45.32
C ILE A 52 34.15 -13.45 -45.90
N SER A 53 34.78 -12.50 -46.61
CA SER A 53 36.11 -12.68 -47.19
C SER A 53 37.23 -12.54 -46.16
N ASP A 54 37.14 -11.53 -45.28
CA ASP A 54 38.21 -11.18 -44.35
C ASP A 54 38.23 -12.07 -43.08
N ARG A 55 37.09 -12.65 -42.69
CA ARG A 55 36.92 -13.43 -41.45
C ARG A 55 36.31 -14.82 -41.69
N PHE A 56 36.74 -15.49 -42.76
CA PHE A 56 36.15 -16.74 -43.24
C PHE A 56 36.03 -17.85 -42.19
N ILE A 57 37.08 -18.08 -41.38
CA ILE A 57 37.07 -19.11 -40.33
C ILE A 57 35.99 -18.80 -39.28
N GLU A 58 35.90 -17.54 -38.85
CA GLU A 58 34.92 -17.09 -37.86
C GLU A 58 33.48 -17.22 -38.39
N VAL A 59 33.27 -16.95 -39.68
CA VAL A 59 31.97 -17.13 -40.35
C VAL A 59 31.59 -18.61 -40.39
N ARG A 60 32.52 -19.51 -40.75
CA ARG A 60 32.26 -20.95 -40.76
C ARG A 60 31.91 -21.47 -39.36
N ASP A 61 32.65 -21.04 -38.34
CA ASP A 61 32.39 -21.42 -36.94
C ASP A 61 31.07 -20.85 -36.42
N TRP A 62 30.69 -19.65 -36.87
CA TRP A 62 29.38 -19.06 -36.61
C TRP A 62 28.24 -19.86 -37.26
N ILE A 63 28.37 -20.26 -38.53
CA ILE A 63 27.38 -21.12 -39.22
C ILE A 63 27.24 -22.45 -38.49
N ALA A 64 28.36 -23.07 -38.11
CA ALA A 64 28.37 -24.33 -37.37
C ALA A 64 27.67 -24.20 -36.01
N ARG A 65 27.92 -23.12 -35.26
CA ARG A 65 27.24 -22.85 -33.98
C ARG A 65 25.73 -22.67 -34.13
N LEU A 66 25.27 -22.01 -35.19
CA LEU A 66 23.84 -21.86 -35.47
C LEU A 66 23.19 -23.19 -35.86
N LYS A 67 23.80 -23.95 -36.77
CA LYS A 67 23.25 -25.26 -37.19
C LYS A 67 23.28 -26.30 -36.07
N ALA A 68 24.30 -26.29 -35.20
CA ALA A 68 24.38 -27.22 -34.08
C ALA A 68 23.28 -27.00 -33.03
N ALA A 69 22.74 -25.78 -32.94
CA ALA A 69 21.64 -25.43 -32.05
C ALA A 69 20.27 -25.42 -32.77
N GLU A 70 20.19 -25.92 -34.01
CA GLU A 70 18.95 -26.07 -34.77
C GLU A 70 18.01 -27.10 -34.11
N GLY A 71 16.70 -26.95 -34.32
CA GLY A 71 15.66 -27.79 -33.73
C GLY A 71 14.53 -26.94 -33.13
N PRO A 72 14.78 -26.14 -32.08
CA PRO A 72 13.81 -25.17 -31.57
C PRO A 72 13.55 -23.98 -32.53
N TYR A 73 14.38 -23.83 -33.56
CA TYR A 73 14.20 -22.85 -34.64
C TYR A 73 14.69 -23.46 -35.96
N ARG A 74 14.21 -22.88 -37.06
CA ARG A 74 14.53 -23.26 -38.44
C ARG A 74 15.38 -22.18 -39.10
N ILE A 75 16.44 -22.59 -39.79
CA ILE A 75 17.32 -21.68 -40.54
C ILE A 75 16.97 -21.75 -42.03
N VAL A 76 16.61 -20.62 -42.63
CA VAL A 76 16.51 -20.50 -44.10
C VAL A 76 17.86 -20.03 -44.62
N SER A 77 18.55 -20.88 -45.37
CA SER A 77 19.86 -20.55 -45.95
C SER A 77 19.70 -19.98 -47.36
N ARG A 78 20.63 -19.10 -47.76
CA ARG A 78 20.70 -18.56 -49.12
C ARG A 78 22.09 -18.78 -49.69
N THR A 79 22.15 -19.32 -50.90
CA THR A 79 23.42 -19.48 -51.63
C THR A 79 23.87 -18.13 -52.18
N LEU A 80 25.08 -17.73 -51.83
CA LEU A 80 25.75 -16.57 -52.42
C LEU A 80 26.85 -17.08 -53.37
N ASN A 81 26.78 -16.65 -54.63
CA ASN A 81 27.81 -16.98 -55.62
C ASN A 81 28.93 -15.94 -55.53
N HIS A 82 30.07 -16.31 -54.95
CA HIS A 82 31.26 -15.46 -54.92
C HIS A 82 32.27 -15.86 -55.99
N ARG A 83 32.81 -14.86 -56.70
CA ARG A 83 33.76 -15.03 -57.81
C ARG A 83 35.11 -15.66 -57.42
N VAL A 84 35.45 -15.75 -56.14
CA VAL A 84 36.79 -16.16 -55.66
C VAL A 84 36.79 -17.47 -54.86
N HIS A 85 35.67 -17.88 -54.24
CA HIS A 85 35.67 -19.00 -53.27
C HIS A 85 34.58 -20.07 -53.45
N GLY A 86 33.78 -20.01 -54.53
CA GLY A 86 32.70 -20.98 -54.77
C GLY A 86 31.37 -20.61 -54.11
N SER A 87 30.37 -21.49 -54.23
CA SER A 87 29.00 -21.27 -53.75
C SER A 87 28.87 -21.63 -52.27
N ASP A 88 28.79 -20.64 -51.38
CA ASP A 88 28.56 -20.85 -49.95
C ASP A 88 27.10 -20.57 -49.58
N SER A 89 26.50 -21.48 -48.80
CA SER A 89 25.13 -21.34 -48.29
C SER A 89 25.16 -20.73 -46.89
N ILE A 90 24.66 -19.50 -46.76
CA ILE A 90 24.74 -18.71 -45.52
C ILE A 90 23.36 -18.64 -44.86
N PRO A 91 23.24 -18.80 -43.52
CA PRO A 91 22.03 -18.53 -42.76
C PRO A 91 21.46 -17.13 -43.06
N TYR A 92 20.30 -17.07 -43.72
CA TYR A 92 19.68 -15.82 -44.18
C TYR A 92 18.52 -15.37 -43.30
N GLU A 93 17.70 -16.31 -42.83
CA GLU A 93 16.58 -16.04 -41.91
C GLU A 93 16.52 -17.10 -40.81
N ILE A 94 16.00 -16.70 -39.66
CA ILE A 94 15.74 -17.59 -38.52
C ILE A 94 14.26 -17.48 -38.17
N TRP A 95 13.60 -18.61 -38.10
CA TRP A 95 12.17 -18.73 -37.83
C TRP A 95 11.91 -19.66 -36.65
N ILE A 96 10.89 -19.37 -35.86
CA ILE A 96 10.31 -20.32 -34.91
C ILE A 96 8.93 -20.70 -35.42
N ASP A 97 8.72 -21.99 -35.66
CA ASP A 97 7.49 -22.45 -36.32
C ASP A 97 6.32 -22.66 -35.35
N SER A 98 6.57 -22.80 -34.04
CA SER A 98 5.51 -23.06 -33.04
C SER A 98 5.78 -22.44 -31.66
N ALA A 99 4.71 -22.29 -30.87
CA ALA A 99 4.80 -21.84 -29.48
C ALA A 99 5.59 -22.83 -28.60
N ASP A 100 5.42 -24.15 -28.79
CA ASP A 100 6.17 -25.14 -28.03
C ASP A 100 7.68 -25.03 -28.29
N ASN A 101 8.08 -24.78 -29.54
CA ASN A 101 9.48 -24.57 -29.90
C ASN A 101 10.06 -23.33 -29.20
N ALA A 102 9.33 -22.21 -29.20
CA ALA A 102 9.74 -21.00 -28.47
C ALA A 102 9.88 -21.26 -26.96
N LEU A 103 8.86 -21.88 -26.34
CA LEU A 103 8.84 -22.16 -24.91
C LEU A 103 9.91 -23.17 -24.50
N GLY A 104 10.18 -24.16 -25.36
CA GLY A 104 11.27 -25.11 -25.21
C GLY A 104 12.63 -24.43 -25.23
N LEU A 105 12.84 -23.52 -26.19
CA LEU A 105 14.09 -22.78 -26.34
C LEU A 105 14.47 -21.99 -25.09
N ILE A 106 13.48 -21.45 -24.34
CA ILE A 106 13.70 -20.68 -23.10
C ILE A 106 13.45 -21.48 -21.81
N GLY A 107 13.03 -22.74 -21.91
CA GLY A 107 12.75 -23.60 -20.75
C GLY A 107 11.50 -23.21 -19.95
N LYS A 108 10.48 -22.62 -20.59
CA LYS A 108 9.25 -22.13 -19.94
C LYS A 108 8.01 -23.00 -20.15
N ARG A 109 8.15 -24.20 -20.73
CA ARG A 109 7.03 -25.13 -21.01
C ARG A 109 6.12 -25.39 -19.80
N ARG A 110 6.70 -25.69 -18.63
CA ARG A 110 5.92 -25.96 -17.41
C ARG A 110 5.11 -24.74 -16.93
N ALA A 111 5.68 -23.55 -17.01
CA ALA A 111 4.99 -22.33 -16.65
C ALA A 111 3.85 -22.01 -17.64
N ALA A 112 4.08 -22.22 -18.93
CA ALA A 112 3.05 -22.07 -19.95
C ALA A 112 1.90 -23.08 -19.77
N ALA A 113 2.20 -24.34 -19.43
CA ALA A 113 1.18 -25.35 -19.14
C ALA A 113 0.27 -24.91 -17.97
N ALA A 114 0.86 -24.45 -16.85
CA ALA A 114 0.09 -23.93 -15.72
C ALA A 114 -0.77 -22.70 -16.09
N PHE A 115 -0.30 -21.88 -17.04
CA PHE A 115 -1.06 -20.75 -17.56
C PHE A 115 -2.23 -21.18 -18.45
N VAL A 116 -2.05 -22.23 -19.27
CA VAL A 116 -3.13 -22.82 -20.08
C VAL A 116 -4.19 -23.41 -19.17
N ASP A 117 -3.81 -24.18 -18.15
CA ASP A 117 -4.75 -24.73 -17.15
C ASP A 117 -5.56 -23.61 -16.48
N MET A 118 -4.90 -22.49 -16.15
CA MET A 118 -5.54 -21.30 -15.58
C MET A 118 -6.55 -20.66 -16.55
N ILE A 119 -6.22 -20.56 -17.85
CA ILE A 119 -7.12 -20.04 -18.88
C ILE A 119 -8.36 -20.95 -19.03
N GLU A 120 -8.16 -22.26 -19.10
CA GLU A 120 -9.25 -23.24 -19.22
C GLU A 120 -10.18 -23.17 -18.01
N LEU A 121 -9.62 -23.10 -16.80
CA LEU A 121 -10.38 -22.92 -15.58
C LEU A 121 -11.21 -21.61 -15.62
N THR A 122 -10.59 -20.52 -16.07
CA THR A 122 -11.26 -19.21 -16.19
C THR A 122 -12.38 -19.26 -17.21
N ARG A 123 -12.15 -19.87 -18.38
CA ARG A 123 -13.17 -20.02 -19.43
C ARG A 123 -14.35 -20.85 -18.95
N ARG A 124 -14.13 -21.80 -18.05
CA ARG A 124 -15.20 -22.65 -17.49
C ARG A 124 -16.02 -21.93 -16.41
N PHE A 125 -15.36 -21.23 -15.49
CA PHE A 125 -16.01 -20.70 -14.29
C PHE A 125 -16.32 -19.20 -14.34
N GLU A 126 -15.48 -18.39 -14.98
CA GLU A 126 -15.68 -16.93 -15.06
C GLU A 126 -15.04 -16.33 -16.33
N PRO A 127 -15.69 -16.48 -17.50
CA PRO A 127 -15.15 -16.02 -18.79
C PRO A 127 -14.87 -14.51 -18.85
N ALA A 128 -15.59 -13.70 -18.05
CA ALA A 128 -15.43 -12.24 -18.03
C ALA A 128 -14.03 -11.79 -17.56
N LEU A 129 -13.23 -12.69 -16.96
CA LEU A 129 -11.86 -12.42 -16.52
C LEU A 129 -10.80 -12.72 -17.59
N LEU A 130 -11.14 -13.33 -18.73
CA LEU A 130 -10.19 -13.58 -19.82
C LEU A 130 -9.50 -12.30 -20.34
N PRO A 131 -10.21 -11.15 -20.51
CA PRO A 131 -9.56 -9.88 -20.86
C PRO A 131 -8.51 -9.43 -19.85
N TRP A 132 -8.70 -9.71 -18.56
CA TRP A 132 -7.72 -9.39 -17.52
C TRP A 132 -6.44 -10.24 -17.67
N ILE A 133 -6.60 -11.55 -17.90
CA ILE A 133 -5.49 -12.47 -18.14
C ILE A 133 -4.71 -12.05 -19.39
N SER A 134 -5.40 -11.69 -20.48
CA SER A 134 -4.78 -11.20 -21.72
C SER A 134 -4.02 -9.89 -21.49
N LYS A 135 -4.58 -8.96 -20.71
CA LYS A 135 -3.95 -7.66 -20.40
C LYS A 135 -2.77 -7.79 -19.44
N ARG A 136 -2.78 -8.76 -18.52
CA ARG A 136 -1.77 -8.94 -17.46
C ARG A 136 -1.25 -10.38 -17.35
N PRO A 137 -0.70 -10.96 -18.42
CA PRO A 137 -0.39 -12.39 -18.48
C PRO A 137 0.68 -12.82 -17.49
N LEU A 138 1.71 -12.01 -17.27
CA LEU A 138 2.78 -12.33 -16.31
C LEU A 138 2.26 -12.31 -14.87
N ARG A 139 1.43 -11.31 -14.54
CA ARG A 139 0.81 -11.23 -13.20
C ARG A 139 -0.20 -12.35 -12.97
N ALA A 140 -0.94 -12.74 -14.01
CA ALA A 140 -1.82 -13.89 -13.99
C ALA A 140 -1.03 -15.19 -13.73
N LEU A 141 0.08 -15.40 -14.43
CA LEU A 141 0.96 -16.56 -14.23
C LEU A 141 1.50 -16.66 -12.79
N GLU A 142 1.88 -15.54 -12.16
CA GLU A 142 2.30 -15.52 -10.74
C GLU A 142 1.20 -16.01 -9.79
N LEU A 143 -0.07 -15.88 -10.19
CA LEU A 143 -1.23 -16.28 -9.40
C LEU A 143 -1.77 -17.65 -9.79
N ALA A 144 -1.18 -18.35 -10.76
CA ALA A 144 -1.73 -19.59 -11.31
C ALA A 144 -2.04 -20.64 -10.23
N THR A 145 -1.18 -20.77 -9.21
CA THR A 145 -1.37 -21.73 -8.11
C THR A 145 -2.52 -21.40 -7.18
N VAL A 146 -2.83 -20.11 -7.00
CA VAL A 146 -3.89 -19.61 -6.11
C VAL A 146 -5.14 -19.16 -6.88
N TRP A 147 -5.11 -19.25 -8.21
CA TRP A 147 -6.19 -18.80 -9.07
C TRP A 147 -7.54 -19.46 -8.79
N PRO A 148 -7.63 -20.77 -8.49
CA PRO A 148 -8.90 -21.39 -8.10
C PRO A 148 -9.55 -20.69 -6.89
N LEU A 149 -8.75 -20.24 -5.92
CA LEU A 149 -9.24 -19.48 -4.77
C LEU A 149 -9.71 -18.08 -5.16
N MET A 150 -9.04 -17.42 -6.11
CA MET A 150 -9.49 -16.12 -6.65
C MET A 150 -10.86 -16.25 -7.30
N LEU A 151 -11.05 -17.27 -8.15
CA LEU A 151 -12.33 -17.53 -8.80
C LEU A 151 -13.43 -17.83 -7.79
N ASN A 152 -13.14 -18.61 -6.74
CA ASN A 152 -14.11 -18.88 -5.67
C ASN A 152 -14.54 -17.59 -4.94
N ILE A 153 -13.60 -16.67 -4.68
CA ILE A 153 -13.92 -15.39 -4.03
C ILE A 153 -14.79 -14.50 -4.95
N VAL A 154 -14.45 -14.44 -6.24
CA VAL A 154 -15.24 -13.72 -7.26
C VAL A 154 -16.66 -14.27 -7.33
N GLU A 155 -16.79 -15.60 -7.42
CA GLU A 155 -18.08 -16.27 -7.45
C GLU A 155 -18.90 -16.00 -6.19
N TRP A 156 -18.28 -16.12 -5.03
CA TRP A 156 -18.94 -15.87 -3.75
C TRP A 156 -19.47 -14.45 -3.65
N LEU A 157 -18.70 -13.44 -4.07
CA LEU A 157 -19.14 -12.04 -4.00
C LEU A 157 -20.21 -11.72 -5.05
N ARG A 158 -20.17 -12.38 -6.21
CA ARG A 158 -21.22 -12.29 -7.23
C ARG A 158 -22.58 -12.80 -6.70
N GLN A 159 -22.56 -13.86 -5.91
CA GLN A 159 -23.75 -14.40 -5.24
C GLN A 159 -24.21 -13.55 -4.04
N HIS A 160 -23.30 -12.78 -3.43
CA HIS A 160 -23.56 -11.97 -2.23
C HIS A 160 -23.16 -10.50 -2.47
N PRO A 161 -23.81 -9.78 -3.39
CA PRO A 161 -23.44 -8.40 -3.70
C PRO A 161 -23.62 -7.52 -2.45
N ARG A 162 -22.61 -6.69 -2.16
CA ARG A 162 -22.55 -5.81 -0.98
C ARG A 162 -22.92 -6.55 0.32
N PRO A 163 -22.13 -7.57 0.72
CA PRO A 163 -22.56 -8.56 1.70
C PRO A 163 -22.69 -8.01 3.13
N ALA A 164 -22.14 -6.84 3.41
CA ALA A 164 -22.14 -6.22 4.74
C ALA A 164 -21.60 -7.16 5.84
N VAL A 165 -20.57 -7.96 5.51
CA VAL A 165 -19.83 -8.83 6.44
C VAL A 165 -18.34 -8.49 6.46
N TYR A 166 -17.63 -8.90 7.49
CA TYR A 166 -16.17 -8.83 7.53
C TYR A 166 -15.55 -9.86 6.59
N LEU A 167 -14.34 -9.59 6.06
CA LEU A 167 -13.63 -10.52 5.17
C LEU A 167 -13.42 -11.92 5.79
N ARG A 168 -13.27 -12.00 7.12
CA ARG A 168 -13.12 -13.26 7.86
C ARG A 168 -14.39 -14.13 7.86
N GLN A 169 -15.54 -13.57 7.49
CA GLN A 169 -16.81 -14.28 7.40
C GLN A 169 -17.04 -14.87 6.00
N ILE A 170 -16.11 -14.69 5.06
CA ILE A 170 -16.11 -15.41 3.79
C ILE A 170 -15.71 -16.86 4.08
N ASP A 171 -16.69 -17.76 4.01
CA ASP A 171 -16.54 -19.17 4.34
C ASP A 171 -16.17 -19.99 3.08
N ILE A 172 -14.97 -19.76 2.57
CA ILE A 172 -14.41 -20.49 1.43
C ILE A 172 -13.20 -21.27 1.92
N ALA A 173 -13.19 -22.58 1.69
CA ALA A 173 -12.06 -23.44 2.05
C ALA A 173 -10.75 -22.91 1.43
N GLY A 174 -9.72 -22.74 2.26
CA GLY A 174 -8.42 -22.22 1.85
C GLY A 174 -8.31 -20.69 1.74
N VAL A 175 -9.41 -19.95 1.90
CA VAL A 175 -9.40 -18.47 1.91
C VAL A 175 -9.45 -17.96 3.35
N HIS A 176 -8.39 -17.27 3.75
CA HIS A 176 -8.32 -16.58 5.04
C HIS A 176 -8.17 -15.07 4.84
N THR A 177 -8.41 -14.26 5.88
CA THR A 177 -8.36 -12.78 5.79
C THR A 177 -7.05 -12.28 5.18
N LYS A 178 -5.89 -12.80 5.62
CA LYS A 178 -4.58 -12.41 5.08
C LYS A 178 -4.43 -12.68 3.57
N PHE A 179 -5.13 -13.67 3.03
CA PHE A 179 -5.12 -13.98 1.60
C PHE A 179 -5.80 -12.84 0.83
N ILE A 180 -7.02 -12.48 1.24
CA ILE A 180 -7.77 -11.39 0.62
C ILE A 180 -7.01 -10.08 0.76
N GLU A 181 -6.46 -9.78 1.94
CA GLU A 181 -5.64 -8.58 2.20
C GLU A 181 -4.44 -8.48 1.26
N ARG A 182 -3.68 -9.57 1.08
CA ARG A 182 -2.53 -9.64 0.17
C ARG A 182 -2.93 -9.41 -1.29
N HIS A 183 -4.14 -9.81 -1.67
CA HIS A 183 -4.59 -9.80 -3.07
C HIS A 183 -5.65 -8.74 -3.39
N ARG A 184 -5.93 -7.78 -2.48
CA ARG A 184 -6.93 -6.72 -2.67
C ARG A 184 -6.81 -5.99 -4.00
N GLY A 185 -5.60 -5.64 -4.41
CA GLY A 185 -5.37 -4.94 -5.69
C GLY A 185 -5.85 -5.74 -6.89
N VAL A 186 -5.53 -7.04 -6.93
CA VAL A 186 -5.96 -7.92 -8.04
C VAL A 186 -7.45 -8.21 -7.93
N LEU A 187 -7.94 -8.60 -6.75
CA LEU A 187 -9.36 -8.84 -6.50
C LEU A 187 -10.22 -7.65 -6.89
N SER A 188 -9.75 -6.41 -6.65
CA SER A 188 -10.45 -5.22 -7.11
C SER A 188 -10.63 -5.21 -8.63
N GLU A 189 -9.56 -5.45 -9.38
CA GLU A 189 -9.64 -5.49 -10.85
C GLU A 189 -10.55 -6.62 -11.35
N LEU A 190 -10.56 -7.77 -10.67
CA LEU A 190 -11.45 -8.89 -11.03
C LEU A 190 -12.91 -8.57 -10.72
N PHE A 191 -13.20 -7.98 -9.56
CA PHE A 191 -14.55 -7.58 -9.16
C PHE A 191 -15.11 -6.48 -10.05
N ASP A 192 -14.29 -5.50 -10.43
CA ASP A 192 -14.69 -4.42 -11.34
C ASP A 192 -15.12 -4.95 -12.73
N LEU A 193 -14.62 -6.12 -13.15
CA LEU A 193 -14.99 -6.77 -14.41
C LEU A 193 -16.21 -7.69 -14.30
N THR A 194 -16.48 -8.25 -13.12
CA THR A 194 -17.44 -9.36 -12.93
C THR A 194 -18.71 -8.93 -12.21
N LEU A 195 -18.65 -7.91 -11.36
CA LEU A 195 -19.80 -7.44 -10.61
C LEU A 195 -20.61 -6.40 -11.41
N PRO A 196 -21.94 -6.35 -11.21
CA PRO A 196 -22.75 -5.25 -11.72
C PRO A 196 -22.25 -3.91 -11.18
N LYS A 197 -22.25 -2.85 -12.00
CA LYS A 197 -21.83 -1.51 -11.58
C LYS A 197 -22.61 -0.98 -10.37
N SER A 198 -23.90 -1.35 -10.25
CA SER A 198 -24.74 -0.99 -9.10
C SER A 198 -24.25 -1.56 -7.76
N SER A 199 -23.42 -2.61 -7.79
CA SER A 199 -22.88 -3.25 -6.59
C SER A 199 -21.53 -2.66 -6.16
N ILE A 200 -20.94 -1.76 -6.96
CA ILE A 200 -19.63 -1.16 -6.73
C ILE A 200 -19.81 0.30 -6.32
N ASP A 201 -19.18 0.72 -5.21
CA ASP A 201 -19.08 2.15 -4.86
C ASP A 201 -17.94 2.78 -5.66
N GLU A 202 -18.28 3.51 -6.73
CA GLU A 202 -17.30 4.15 -7.63
C GLU A 202 -16.48 5.24 -6.94
N HIS A 203 -17.00 5.85 -5.87
CA HIS A 203 -16.29 6.88 -5.10
C HIS A 203 -15.22 6.28 -4.16
N ALA A 204 -15.34 5.00 -3.83
CA ALA A 204 -14.35 4.28 -3.04
C ALA A 204 -13.22 3.77 -3.95
N THR A 205 -12.08 4.47 -3.96
CA THR A 205 -10.90 4.13 -4.77
C THR A 205 -9.71 3.70 -3.92
N GLY A 206 -8.79 2.93 -4.51
CA GLY A 206 -7.60 2.42 -3.83
C GLY A 206 -7.85 1.17 -2.96
N THR A 207 -6.75 0.54 -2.51
CA THR A 207 -6.78 -0.70 -1.71
C THR A 207 -7.21 -0.49 -0.26
N THR A 208 -7.07 0.74 0.25
CA THR A 208 -7.55 1.14 1.59
C THR A 208 -9.08 1.12 1.65
N ASN A 209 -9.76 1.55 0.58
CA ASN A 209 -11.21 1.57 0.50
C ASN A 209 -11.83 0.28 -0.08
N PHE A 210 -11.06 -0.81 -0.17
CA PHE A 210 -11.51 -2.10 -0.72
C PHE A 210 -12.83 -2.58 -0.07
N CYS A 211 -12.91 -2.55 1.26
CA CYS A 211 -14.10 -3.01 1.96
C CYS A 211 -15.34 -2.17 1.59
N ARG A 212 -15.20 -0.84 1.64
CA ARG A 212 -16.27 0.10 1.26
C ARG A 212 -16.72 -0.10 -0.20
N ARG A 213 -15.75 -0.23 -1.12
CA ARG A 213 -15.99 -0.37 -2.56
C ARG A 213 -16.93 -1.54 -2.87
N TYR A 214 -16.66 -2.70 -2.27
CA TYR A 214 -17.40 -3.94 -2.52
C TYR A 214 -18.44 -4.28 -1.44
N GLY A 215 -18.69 -3.37 -0.50
CA GLY A 215 -19.71 -3.52 0.54
C GLY A 215 -19.37 -4.51 1.66
N PHE A 216 -18.10 -4.80 1.91
CA PHE A 216 -17.66 -5.47 3.13
C PHE A 216 -17.64 -4.50 4.32
N ARG A 217 -17.76 -5.04 5.53
CA ARG A 217 -17.52 -4.28 6.76
C ARG A 217 -16.03 -4.09 6.98
N ASP A 218 -15.64 -2.85 7.25
CA ASP A 218 -14.32 -2.54 7.78
C ASP A 218 -14.35 -2.52 9.31
N LYS A 219 -13.18 -2.57 9.93
CA LYS A 219 -13.04 -2.39 11.38
C LYS A 219 -13.63 -1.03 11.75
N ALA A 220 -14.63 -1.04 12.62
CA ALA A 220 -15.22 0.19 13.13
C ALA A 220 -14.12 1.00 13.84
N LEU A 221 -14.07 2.30 13.57
CA LEU A 221 -13.25 3.23 14.36
C LEU A 221 -13.69 3.13 15.82
N ARG A 222 -12.72 3.16 16.73
CA ARG A 222 -12.97 3.02 18.16
C ARG A 222 -12.46 4.25 18.90
N VAL A 223 -13.14 4.58 20.00
CA VAL A 223 -12.74 5.64 20.92
C VAL A 223 -12.47 4.99 22.26
N ARG A 224 -11.23 5.12 22.74
CA ARG A 224 -10.78 4.65 24.05
C ARG A 224 -10.76 5.84 24.99
N PHE A 225 -11.38 5.70 26.16
CA PHE A 225 -11.49 6.77 27.14
C PHE A 225 -11.47 6.24 28.58
N ARG A 226 -11.15 7.10 29.53
CA ARG A 226 -11.29 6.87 30.98
C ARG A 226 -12.20 7.92 31.59
N ILE A 227 -13.06 7.49 32.50
CA ILE A 227 -13.85 8.40 33.33
C ILE A 227 -13.01 8.73 34.57
N LEU A 228 -12.75 10.01 34.80
CA LEU A 228 -11.87 10.46 35.89
C LEU A 228 -12.66 10.79 37.17
N ASP A 229 -13.98 10.87 37.07
CA ASP A 229 -14.88 11.04 38.20
C ASP A 229 -15.59 9.74 38.53
N SER A 230 -15.28 9.17 39.70
CA SER A 230 -15.89 7.92 40.16
C SER A 230 -17.41 8.04 40.37
N ALA A 231 -17.96 9.24 40.54
CA ALA A 231 -19.40 9.47 40.63
C ALA A 231 -20.15 9.16 39.30
N TYR A 232 -19.44 9.17 38.17
CA TYR A 232 -20.00 8.89 36.83
C TYR A 232 -19.51 7.57 36.23
N SER A 233 -18.97 6.70 37.08
CA SER A 233 -18.64 5.31 36.78
C SER A 233 -19.77 4.60 36.05
N ILE A 234 -19.48 4.02 34.87
CA ILE A 234 -20.46 3.24 34.10
C ILE A 234 -20.63 1.84 34.70
N LEU A 235 -19.52 1.23 35.12
CA LEU A 235 -19.50 -0.07 35.80
C LEU A 235 -19.55 0.14 37.32
N PRO A 236 -20.36 -0.65 38.06
CA PRO A 236 -20.42 -0.52 39.52
C PRO A 236 -19.11 -0.99 40.17
N TYR A 237 -18.72 -0.34 41.28
CA TYR A 237 -17.56 -0.71 42.12
C TYR A 237 -16.17 -0.66 41.46
N CYS A 238 -15.99 0.12 40.40
CA CYS A 238 -14.68 0.36 39.77
C CYS A 238 -14.35 1.85 39.77
N THR A 239 -13.20 2.22 40.36
CA THR A 239 -12.74 3.61 40.46
C THR A 239 -11.93 4.08 39.24
N ASP A 240 -11.41 3.14 38.46
CA ASP A 240 -10.65 3.43 37.24
C ASP A 240 -11.24 2.62 36.08
N GLN A 241 -11.97 3.29 35.20
CA GLN A 241 -12.71 2.65 34.12
C GLN A 241 -12.17 3.07 32.77
N GLU A 242 -11.34 2.20 32.21
CA GLU A 242 -10.96 2.29 30.82
C GLU A 242 -11.99 1.58 29.94
N ILE A 243 -12.56 2.32 29.00
CA ILE A 243 -13.64 1.85 28.13
C ILE A 243 -13.28 2.14 26.69
N THR A 244 -13.52 1.17 25.80
CA THR A 244 -13.41 1.36 24.36
C THR A 244 -14.77 1.10 23.71
N LEU A 245 -15.30 2.11 23.03
CA LEU A 245 -16.55 2.01 22.27
C LEU A 245 -16.28 2.15 20.78
N THR A 246 -17.20 1.65 19.96
CA THR A 246 -17.22 2.09 18.55
C THR A 246 -17.49 3.59 18.53
N HIS A 247 -16.95 4.27 17.53
CA HIS A 247 -17.17 5.69 17.35
C HIS A 247 -18.69 6.02 17.32
N THR A 248 -19.51 5.19 16.67
CA THR A 248 -20.97 5.37 16.61
C THR A 248 -21.64 5.29 17.98
N ASP A 249 -21.21 4.34 18.83
CA ASP A 249 -21.75 4.19 20.17
C ASP A 249 -21.28 5.33 21.08
N PHE A 250 -20.02 5.73 20.95
CA PHE A 250 -19.46 6.87 21.67
C PHE A 250 -20.17 8.19 21.33
N ALA A 251 -20.57 8.38 20.06
CA ALA A 251 -21.35 9.53 19.63
C ALA A 251 -22.75 9.62 20.28
N ARG A 252 -23.28 8.48 20.78
CA ARG A 252 -24.57 8.39 21.49
C ARG A 252 -24.42 8.40 23.01
N LEU A 253 -23.19 8.34 23.50
CA LEU A 253 -22.91 8.32 24.92
C LEU A 253 -23.26 9.69 25.52
N HIS A 254 -24.05 9.69 26.59
CA HIS A 254 -24.38 10.89 27.35
C HIS A 254 -23.80 10.76 28.74
N LEU A 255 -22.67 11.41 28.99
CA LEU A 255 -22.07 11.51 30.32
C LEU A 255 -22.21 12.94 30.84
N PRO A 256 -22.54 13.14 32.13
CA PRO A 256 -22.63 14.45 32.77
C PRO A 256 -21.25 15.09 33.06
N VAL A 257 -20.26 14.81 32.22
CA VAL A 257 -18.94 15.44 32.26
C VAL A 257 -19.02 16.86 31.70
N GLU A 258 -18.17 17.73 32.22
CA GLU A 258 -17.99 19.12 31.76
C GLU A 258 -16.65 19.30 31.05
N THR A 259 -15.65 18.52 31.47
CA THR A 259 -14.28 18.64 30.98
C THR A 259 -13.80 17.35 30.34
N VAL A 260 -13.14 17.48 29.20
CA VAL A 260 -12.60 16.36 28.44
C VAL A 260 -11.15 16.65 28.08
N PHE A 261 -10.26 15.79 28.55
CA PHE A 261 -8.85 15.78 28.15
C PHE A 261 -8.68 14.88 26.93
N VAL A 262 -7.82 15.26 25.99
CA VAL A 262 -7.40 14.45 24.85
C VAL A 262 -5.88 14.38 24.88
N THR A 263 -5.32 13.17 24.96
CA THR A 263 -3.88 12.94 25.09
C THR A 263 -3.40 11.87 24.12
N GLU A 264 -2.19 12.02 23.59
CA GLU A 264 -1.62 11.07 22.62
C GLU A 264 -0.71 10.01 23.23
N ASN A 265 -0.12 10.31 24.39
CA ASN A 265 0.70 9.35 25.12
C ASN A 265 -0.18 8.41 25.97
N GLU A 266 0.01 7.10 25.79
CA GLU A 266 -0.79 6.06 26.46
C GLU A 266 -0.55 6.05 27.97
N ILE A 267 0.68 6.26 28.43
CA ILE A 267 0.98 6.29 29.85
C ILE A 267 0.30 7.49 30.51
N ASN A 268 0.37 8.68 29.89
CA ASN A 268 -0.33 9.87 30.38
C ASN A 268 -1.85 9.66 30.42
N PHE A 269 -2.42 8.97 29.43
CA PHE A 269 -3.81 8.54 29.46
C PHE A 269 -4.13 7.68 30.68
N LEU A 270 -3.26 6.76 31.08
CA LEU A 270 -3.44 5.83 32.20
C LEU A 270 -3.18 6.47 33.58
N VAL A 271 -2.24 7.42 33.68
CA VAL A 271 -1.84 8.00 34.97
C VAL A 271 -2.56 9.29 35.30
N LEU A 272 -3.38 9.85 34.38
CA LEU A 272 -4.15 11.05 34.68
C LEU A 272 -5.01 10.81 35.93
N PRO A 273 -4.90 11.66 36.97
CA PRO A 273 -5.52 11.40 38.27
C PRO A 273 -7.04 11.60 38.21
N PRO A 274 -7.77 11.18 39.26
CA PRO A 274 -9.18 11.49 39.39
C PRO A 274 -9.44 13.00 39.37
N ILE A 275 -10.40 13.42 38.55
CA ILE A 275 -10.80 14.82 38.38
C ILE A 275 -12.35 14.84 38.33
N PRO A 276 -13.01 15.63 39.18
CA PRO A 276 -14.47 15.77 39.18
C PRO A 276 -15.01 16.17 37.81
N ARG A 277 -16.12 15.55 37.41
CA ARG A 277 -16.85 15.82 36.17
C ARG A 277 -15.98 15.81 34.91
N ALA A 278 -14.90 15.04 34.92
CA ALA A 278 -13.96 14.97 33.82
C ALA A 278 -13.81 13.56 33.26
N MET A 279 -13.34 13.51 32.01
CA MET A 279 -12.89 12.29 31.37
C MET A 279 -11.66 12.56 30.50
N VAL A 280 -10.95 11.51 30.13
CA VAL A 280 -9.82 11.58 29.20
C VAL A 280 -10.05 10.64 28.02
N ILE A 281 -9.75 11.11 26.82
CA ILE A 281 -9.81 10.35 25.56
C ILE A 281 -8.38 10.11 25.10
N PHE A 282 -8.08 8.87 24.72
CA PHE A 282 -6.82 8.54 24.09
C PHE A 282 -6.86 8.88 22.60
N GLY A 283 -6.13 9.94 22.22
CA GLY A 283 -5.97 10.37 20.84
C GLY A 283 -4.79 9.64 20.20
N ALA A 284 -5.03 8.54 19.49
CA ALA A 284 -3.95 7.72 18.91
C ALA A 284 -3.27 8.35 17.66
N GLY A 285 -2.71 9.55 17.79
CA GLY A 285 -1.72 10.14 16.89
C GLY A 285 -2.24 10.83 15.64
N TYR A 286 -3.35 10.42 15.01
CA TYR A 286 -3.96 11.14 13.89
C TYR A 286 -5.43 10.76 13.68
N GLY A 287 -6.27 11.74 13.33
CA GLY A 287 -7.61 11.49 12.78
C GLY A 287 -8.80 11.89 13.66
N PHE A 288 -8.82 13.12 14.17
CA PHE A 288 -9.95 13.70 14.92
C PHE A 288 -11.26 13.82 14.15
N SER A 289 -11.29 13.47 12.87
CA SER A 289 -12.55 13.38 12.10
C SER A 289 -13.53 12.38 12.72
N ASN A 290 -13.03 11.39 13.46
CA ASN A 290 -13.88 10.52 14.28
C ASN A 290 -14.52 11.30 15.43
N LEU A 291 -13.79 12.11 16.20
CA LEU A 291 -14.37 12.89 17.29
C LEU A 291 -15.26 14.03 16.77
N ALA A 292 -15.01 14.55 15.57
CA ALA A 292 -15.74 15.67 15.00
C ALA A 292 -17.26 15.44 14.88
N VAL A 293 -17.70 14.20 14.69
CA VAL A 293 -19.14 13.87 14.57
C VAL A 293 -19.79 13.53 15.92
N VAL A 294 -19.03 13.60 17.01
CA VAL A 294 -19.51 13.42 18.38
C VAL A 294 -20.01 14.78 18.89
N ASN A 295 -21.25 15.10 18.56
CA ASN A 295 -21.82 16.45 18.80
C ASN A 295 -21.76 16.89 20.27
N TRP A 296 -21.91 15.98 21.23
CA TRP A 296 -21.93 16.34 22.65
C TRP A 296 -20.57 16.87 23.16
N LEU A 297 -19.46 16.61 22.47
CA LEU A 297 -18.14 17.17 22.81
C LEU A 297 -18.04 18.68 22.55
N GLN A 298 -18.85 19.22 21.64
CA GLN A 298 -18.79 20.63 21.24
C GLN A 298 -19.15 21.58 22.39
N ASP A 299 -19.98 21.10 23.32
CA ASP A 299 -20.44 21.88 24.49
C ASP A 299 -19.55 21.67 25.73
N LYS A 300 -18.40 21.00 25.59
CA LYS A 300 -17.49 20.66 26.71
C LYS A 300 -16.24 21.53 26.71
N LYS A 301 -15.61 21.66 27.88
CA LYS A 301 -14.27 22.22 28.01
C LYS A 301 -13.27 21.18 27.54
N LEU A 302 -12.61 21.45 26.42
CA LEU A 302 -11.67 20.53 25.80
C LEU A 302 -10.24 20.96 26.08
N TYR A 303 -9.45 20.06 26.67
CA TYR A 303 -8.02 20.21 26.87
C TYR A 303 -7.28 19.23 25.96
N TYR A 304 -6.40 19.73 25.11
CA TYR A 304 -5.50 18.91 24.30
C TYR A 304 -4.11 18.90 24.92
N TRP A 305 -3.56 17.71 25.16
CA TRP A 305 -2.21 17.54 25.69
C TRP A 305 -1.41 16.64 24.75
N GLY A 306 -0.39 17.22 24.10
CA GLY A 306 0.55 16.50 23.24
C GLY A 306 1.98 16.93 23.52
N ASP A 307 2.89 16.44 22.68
CA ASP A 307 4.32 16.79 22.74
C ASP A 307 4.56 18.27 22.43
N ILE A 308 5.61 18.85 23.01
CA ILE A 308 6.07 20.20 22.65
C ILE A 308 7.15 20.06 21.57
N ASP A 309 6.69 19.89 20.34
CA ASP A 309 7.48 19.88 19.10
C ASP A 309 6.65 20.44 17.93
N THR A 310 7.20 20.46 16.71
CA THR A 310 6.46 21.01 15.57
C THR A 310 5.27 20.15 15.15
N HIS A 311 5.33 18.82 15.33
CA HIS A 311 4.21 17.90 15.07
C HIS A 311 3.08 18.04 16.09
N GLY A 312 3.35 18.15 17.38
CA GLY A 312 2.37 18.30 18.44
C GLY A 312 1.51 19.55 18.25
N PHE A 313 2.13 20.67 17.84
CA PHE A 313 1.39 21.87 17.43
C PHE A 313 0.61 21.68 16.13
N ALA A 314 1.13 20.93 15.16
CA ALA A 314 0.42 20.62 13.94
C ALA A 314 -0.86 19.80 14.22
N ILE A 315 -0.78 18.84 15.14
CA ILE A 315 -1.90 18.03 15.59
C ILE A 315 -2.90 18.90 16.38
N LEU A 316 -2.46 19.77 17.29
CA LEU A 316 -3.33 20.75 17.96
C LEU A 316 -4.07 21.64 16.94
N ASN A 317 -3.37 22.13 15.91
CA ASN A 317 -3.98 22.92 14.84
C ASN A 317 -5.03 22.11 14.03
N GLN A 318 -4.82 20.80 13.85
CA GLN A 318 -5.83 19.90 13.26
C GLN A 318 -6.99 19.65 14.21
N PHE A 319 -6.74 19.48 15.52
CA PHE A 319 -7.78 19.31 16.53
C PHE A 319 -8.72 20.53 16.58
N ARG A 320 -8.14 21.74 16.58
CA ARG A 320 -8.89 23.00 16.55
C ARG A 320 -9.61 23.30 15.24
N GLN A 321 -9.37 22.52 14.17
CA GLN A 321 -10.24 22.57 13.00
C GLN A 321 -11.66 22.08 13.34
N TYR A 322 -11.79 21.13 14.26
CA TYR A 322 -13.06 20.54 14.67
C TYR A 322 -13.56 21.08 16.01
N PHE A 323 -12.65 21.51 16.90
CA PHE A 323 -12.95 22.06 18.21
C PHE A 323 -12.23 23.41 18.43
N PRO A 324 -12.72 24.51 17.83
CA PRO A 324 -12.02 25.80 17.84
C PRO A 324 -11.76 26.37 19.24
N THR A 325 -12.56 25.98 20.23
CA THR A 325 -12.48 26.42 21.63
C THR A 325 -11.54 25.58 22.49
N ALA A 326 -10.87 24.56 21.92
CA ALA A 326 -9.97 23.71 22.67
C ALA A 326 -8.72 24.44 23.19
N THR A 327 -8.35 24.17 24.43
CA THR A 327 -7.19 24.75 25.11
C THR A 327 -6.04 23.75 25.10
N SER A 328 -4.82 24.20 24.80
CA SER A 328 -3.64 23.35 24.98
C SER A 328 -3.28 23.24 26.46
N PHE A 329 -2.94 22.05 26.95
CA PHE A 329 -2.58 21.79 28.33
C PHE A 329 -1.11 21.43 28.44
N LEU A 330 -0.33 22.16 29.26
CA LEU A 330 1.12 21.96 29.44
C LEU A 330 1.95 21.97 28.13
N MET A 331 1.48 22.70 27.11
CA MET A 331 2.19 22.90 25.83
C MET A 331 2.70 24.33 25.66
N ASP A 332 3.05 24.97 26.77
CA ASP A 332 3.53 26.36 26.79
C ASP A 332 5.06 26.45 26.94
N ARG A 333 5.57 27.66 26.75
CA ARG A 333 7.01 27.94 26.77
C ARG A 333 7.62 27.74 28.15
N GLU A 334 6.89 28.05 29.22
CA GLU A 334 7.38 27.86 30.58
C GLU A 334 7.61 26.37 30.85
N THR A 335 6.63 25.53 30.47
CA THR A 335 6.72 24.07 30.56
C THR A 335 7.92 23.54 29.77
N LEU A 336 8.11 23.99 28.51
CA LEU A 336 9.26 23.59 27.69
C LEU A 336 10.59 23.94 28.35
N LEU A 337 10.74 25.17 28.83
CA LEU A 337 11.98 25.68 29.41
C LEU A 337 12.32 25.04 30.76
N ALA A 338 11.31 24.68 31.56
CA ALA A 338 11.48 23.98 32.83
C ALA A 338 12.04 22.56 32.67
N HIS A 339 11.95 21.97 31.46
CA HIS A 339 12.34 20.59 31.16
C HIS A 339 13.50 20.49 30.16
N ARG A 340 14.37 21.51 30.12
CA ARG A 340 15.55 21.57 29.22
C ARG A 340 16.41 20.31 29.24
N GLN A 341 16.58 19.67 30.40
CA GLN A 341 17.37 18.44 30.53
C GLN A 341 16.78 17.22 29.79
N TYR A 342 15.53 17.29 29.34
CA TYR A 342 14.82 16.22 28.63
C TYR A 342 14.53 16.56 27.17
N TRP A 343 15.12 17.62 26.63
CA TRP A 343 14.98 17.96 25.22
C TRP A 343 15.66 16.90 24.35
N GLU A 344 14.90 16.39 23.40
CA GLU A 344 15.33 15.47 22.37
C GLU A 344 15.32 16.16 21.01
N ARG A 345 15.75 15.42 19.97
CA ARG A 345 15.81 15.92 18.60
C ARG A 345 14.65 15.37 17.78
N GLU A 346 13.87 16.26 17.17
CA GLU A 346 12.83 15.97 16.19
C GLU A 346 13.46 15.61 14.83
N PRO A 347 13.33 14.36 14.33
CA PRO A 347 14.03 13.95 13.12
C PRO A 347 13.55 14.64 11.84
N CYS A 348 12.24 14.92 11.75
CA CYS A 348 11.61 15.48 10.56
C CYS A 348 10.58 16.54 10.99
N PRO A 349 10.98 17.80 11.21
CA PRO A 349 10.07 18.84 11.67
C PRO A 349 8.98 19.16 10.66
N GLU A 350 7.78 19.48 11.16
CA GLU A 350 6.71 20.09 10.39
C GLU A 350 7.05 21.55 10.07
N THR A 351 6.90 21.90 8.79
CA THR A 351 7.27 23.23 8.27
C THR A 351 6.06 24.05 7.83
N THR A 352 4.88 23.42 7.78
CA THR A 352 3.62 24.02 7.35
C THR A 352 3.21 25.19 8.27
N ALA A 353 2.65 26.23 7.67
CA ALA A 353 2.07 27.34 8.42
C ALA A 353 0.78 26.91 9.13
N LEU A 354 0.81 26.93 10.46
CA LEU A 354 -0.34 26.65 11.31
C LEU A 354 -1.14 27.95 11.52
N ARG A 355 -2.48 27.88 11.42
CA ARG A 355 -3.36 29.07 11.43
C ARG A 355 -4.32 29.11 12.62
N ARG A 356 -4.39 28.04 13.41
CA ARG A 356 -5.33 27.88 14.52
C ARG A 356 -4.64 27.82 15.89
N LEU A 357 -3.38 28.26 15.95
CA LEU A 357 -2.65 28.43 17.20
C LEU A 357 -2.98 29.79 17.81
N THR A 358 -2.90 29.89 19.14
CA THR A 358 -2.95 31.17 19.85
C THR A 358 -1.62 31.93 19.69
N ASP A 359 -1.57 33.23 19.98
CA ASP A 359 -0.32 34.01 19.85
C ASP A 359 0.86 33.41 20.66
N PRO A 360 0.68 32.97 21.93
CA PRO A 360 1.75 32.33 22.68
C PRO A 360 2.24 31.00 22.07
N GLU A 361 1.32 30.17 21.60
CA GLU A 361 1.63 28.89 20.94
C GLU A 361 2.32 29.11 19.59
N GLN A 362 1.85 30.09 18.81
CA GLN A 362 2.42 30.44 17.52
C GLN A 362 3.84 30.99 17.67
N SER A 363 4.08 31.79 18.72
CA SER A 363 5.41 32.25 19.10
C SER A 363 6.34 31.08 19.42
N LEU A 364 5.88 30.12 20.23
CA LEU A 364 6.67 28.95 20.60
C LEU A 364 6.93 28.02 19.39
N PHE A 365 5.91 27.75 18.58
CA PHE A 365 6.04 26.98 17.34
C PHE A 365 7.06 27.60 16.38
N ASN A 366 7.06 28.94 16.23
CA ASN A 366 8.03 29.63 15.40
C ASN A 366 9.46 29.46 15.93
N ASP A 367 9.65 29.53 17.25
CA ASP A 367 10.97 29.31 17.86
C ASP A 367 11.49 27.89 17.68
N LEU A 368 10.61 26.88 17.78
CA LEU A 368 10.95 25.49 17.51
C LEU A 368 11.32 25.30 16.03
N ARG A 369 10.47 25.79 15.12
CA ARG A 369 10.67 25.69 13.66
C ARG A 369 11.93 26.40 13.17
N GLN A 370 12.31 27.52 13.81
CA GLN A 370 13.49 28.31 13.46
C GLN A 370 14.74 27.90 14.23
N ASN A 371 14.66 26.92 15.13
CA ASN A 371 15.74 26.49 16.01
C ASN A 371 16.28 27.62 16.93
N ASN A 372 15.44 28.60 17.31
CA ASN A 372 15.85 29.74 18.13
C ASN A 372 16.26 29.35 19.56
N LEU A 373 15.75 28.21 20.04
CA LEU A 373 16.03 27.68 21.38
C LEU A 373 17.07 26.55 21.38
N GLY A 374 17.34 25.95 20.22
CA GLY A 374 18.19 24.78 20.01
C GLY A 374 17.78 24.02 18.74
N GLU A 375 18.61 23.09 18.29
CA GLU A 375 18.41 22.37 17.02
C GLU A 375 17.30 21.31 17.14
N GLN A 376 16.20 21.50 16.40
CA GLN A 376 15.09 20.56 16.25
C GLN A 376 14.57 20.05 17.60
N ILE A 377 14.31 20.95 18.54
CA ILE A 377 13.90 20.57 19.89
C ILE A 377 12.56 19.84 19.88
N ARG A 378 12.51 18.73 20.62
CA ARG A 378 11.30 18.00 20.98
C ARG A 378 11.28 17.75 22.48
N LEU A 379 10.16 18.03 23.13
CA LEU A 379 9.91 17.56 24.49
C LEU A 379 8.68 16.65 24.46
N GLU A 380 8.92 15.36 24.67
CA GLU A 380 7.83 14.39 24.78
C GLU A 380 7.00 14.65 26.04
N GLN A 381 5.68 14.54 25.91
CA GLN A 381 4.71 14.78 26.95
C GLN A 381 4.99 13.99 28.24
N GLU A 382 5.47 12.75 28.11
CA GLU A 382 5.82 11.85 29.22
C GLU A 382 7.02 12.32 30.04
N LYS A 383 7.87 13.20 29.50
CA LYS A 383 9.03 13.76 30.21
C LYS A 383 8.67 14.94 31.11
N ILE A 384 7.44 15.45 31.01
CA ILE A 384 6.94 16.50 31.90
C ILE A 384 6.70 15.90 33.28
N GLY A 385 7.30 16.48 34.31
CA GLY A 385 7.24 15.94 35.67
C GLY A 385 5.81 15.81 36.18
N TYR A 386 5.48 14.65 36.77
CA TYR A 386 4.14 14.38 37.27
C TYR A 386 3.67 15.38 38.35
N SER A 387 4.58 15.94 39.14
CA SER A 387 4.26 17.03 40.07
C SER A 387 3.76 18.29 39.38
N MET A 388 4.35 18.67 38.24
CA MET A 388 3.89 19.81 37.44
C MET A 388 2.49 19.56 36.87
N LEU A 389 2.20 18.33 36.43
CA LEU A 389 0.84 17.94 36.04
C LEU A 389 -0.15 18.18 37.18
N LEU A 390 0.12 17.68 38.38
CA LEU A 390 -0.75 17.87 39.54
C LEU A 390 -0.94 19.36 39.89
N ASP A 391 0.12 20.15 39.83
CA ASP A 391 0.06 21.57 40.12
C ASP A 391 -0.73 22.35 39.07
N ALA A 392 -0.59 22.00 37.78
CA ALA A 392 -1.37 22.60 36.70
C ALA A 392 -2.87 22.28 36.85
N LEU A 393 -3.21 21.03 37.18
CA LEU A 393 -4.59 20.63 37.44
C LEU A 393 -5.21 21.37 38.63
N ARG A 394 -4.44 21.62 39.70
CA ARG A 394 -4.90 22.38 40.88
C ARG A 394 -5.08 23.87 40.62
N LYS A 395 -4.24 24.46 39.77
CA LYS A 395 -4.25 25.90 39.48
C LYS A 395 -5.38 26.31 38.54
N ASP A 396 -5.88 25.39 37.73
CA ASP A 396 -6.96 25.68 36.80
C ASP A 396 -8.30 25.77 37.57
N PRO A 397 -8.93 26.96 37.67
CA PRO A 397 -10.18 27.17 38.41
C PRO A 397 -11.34 26.31 37.87
N ALA A 398 -11.28 25.92 36.59
CA ALA A 398 -12.28 25.06 35.97
C ALA A 398 -12.13 23.58 36.37
N LEU A 399 -10.97 23.19 36.89
CA LEU A 399 -10.61 21.83 37.32
C LEU A 399 -10.52 21.70 38.84
N SER A 400 -10.22 22.80 39.53
CA SER A 400 -10.08 22.88 40.98
C SER A 400 -11.41 22.98 41.73
N ALA A 401 -12.54 23.12 41.01
CA ALA A 401 -13.87 23.18 41.58
C ALA A 401 -14.34 21.81 42.08
N SER A 402 -13.68 21.27 43.10
CA SER A 402 -14.20 20.42 44.19
C SER A 402 -13.03 20.12 45.12
N SER A 403 -12.83 20.96 46.14
CA SER A 403 -12.14 20.58 47.38
C SER A 403 -13.18 20.53 48.48
#